data_AF-U3TG80-F1
#
_entry.id   AF-U3TG80-F1
#
_cell.length_a   1.000
_cell.length_b   1.000
_cell.length_c   1.000
_cell.angle_alpha   90.00
_cell.angle_beta   90.00
_cell.angle_gamma   90.00
#
_symmetry.space_group_name_H-M   'P 1'
#
loop_
_entity.id
_entity.type
_entity.pdbx_description
1 polymer ?
#
loop_
_entity_poly.entity_id
_entity_poly.type
_entity_poly.pdbx_seq_one_letter_code
_entity_poly.pdbx_strand_id
1 'polypeptide(L)'
;MSLDKIVNVIIEALEKIREYEPKKKTKKTLTEATTKSALIEPILAILGWDVRDPRLVEKEYKFDSGVTADYALKINGNPIIVVEAKRLGVSPDRLMDEISKCEAYLNH
;
A
#
# COMPACT_ATOMS: atom_id res chain seq x y z
N MET A 1 10.99 -7.04 -20.07
CA MET A 1 11.63 -7.02 -18.75
C MET A 1 12.28 -8.37 -18.53
N SER A 2 13.58 -8.43 -18.20
CA SER A 2 14.25 -9.72 -17.97
C SER A 2 13.80 -10.32 -16.63
N LEU A 3 13.86 -11.65 -16.52
CA LEU A 3 13.52 -12.37 -15.29
C LEU A 3 14.36 -11.86 -14.10
N ASP A 4 15.65 -11.60 -14.32
CA ASP A 4 16.56 -11.07 -13.30
C ASP A 4 16.08 -9.73 -12.73
N LYS A 5 15.53 -8.86 -13.58
CA LYS A 5 15.00 -7.57 -13.12
C LYS A 5 13.78 -7.75 -12.22
N ILE A 6 12.89 -8.70 -12.54
CA ILE A 6 11.72 -9.01 -11.71
C ILE A 6 12.17 -9.56 -10.35
N VAL A 7 13.11 -10.51 -10.36
CA VAL A 7 13.65 -11.12 -9.14
C VAL A 7 14.26 -10.05 -8.24
N ASN A 8 15.05 -9.14 -8.80
CA ASN A 8 15.66 -8.05 -8.02
C ASN A 8 14.62 -7.11 -7.40
N VAL A 9 13.58 -6.73 -8.14
CA VAL A 9 12.47 -5.89 -7.62
C VAL A 9 11.77 -6.56 -6.44
N ILE A 10 11.49 -7.88 -6.55
CA ILE A 10 10.85 -8.64 -5.47
C ILE A 10 11.78 -8.73 -4.25
N ILE A 11 13.08 -8.98 -4.45
CA ILE A 11 14.06 -9.03 -3.36
C ILE A 11 14.11 -7.70 -2.61
N GLU A 12 14.22 -6.58 -3.33
CA GLU A 12 14.30 -5.25 -2.74
C GLU A 12 13.03 -4.92 -1.91
N ALA A 13 11.84 -5.26 -2.44
CA ALA A 13 10.58 -5.08 -1.71
C ALA A 13 10.54 -5.95 -0.44
N LEU A 14 10.99 -7.21 -0.50
CA LEU A 14 11.04 -8.11 0.65
C LEU A 14 12.03 -7.62 1.72
N GLU A 15 13.21 -7.15 1.31
CA GLU A 15 14.18 -6.56 2.23
C GLU A 15 13.58 -5.36 2.94
N LYS A 16 12.85 -4.50 2.21
CA LYS A 16 12.18 -3.35 2.81
C LYS A 16 11.15 -3.77 3.86
N ILE A 17 10.35 -4.81 3.60
CA ILE A 17 9.39 -5.34 4.58
C ILE A 17 10.11 -5.85 5.84
N ARG A 18 11.22 -6.57 5.67
CA ARG A 18 11.98 -7.16 6.78
C ARG A 18 12.62 -6.13 7.71
N GLU A 19 12.93 -4.93 7.23
CA GLU A 19 13.40 -3.82 8.09
C GLU A 19 12.36 -3.43 9.15
N TYR A 20 11.07 -3.57 8.82
CA TYR A 20 9.94 -3.15 9.66
C TYR A 20 9.30 -4.31 10.41
N GLU A 21 9.80 -5.54 10.26
CA GLU A 21 9.44 -6.64 11.14
C GLU A 21 9.86 -6.28 12.58
N PRO A 22 8.97 -6.49 13.58
CA PRO A 22 9.29 -6.21 14.97
C PRO A 22 10.41 -7.15 15.43
N LYS A 23 11.67 -6.69 15.35
CA LYS A 23 12.80 -7.37 15.98
C LYS A 23 12.45 -7.52 17.46
N LYS A 24 12.57 -8.74 17.99
CA LYS A 24 12.10 -9.28 19.28
C LYS A 24 12.24 -8.44 20.57
N LYS A 25 12.70 -7.18 20.56
CA LYS A 25 12.95 -6.37 21.76
C LYS A 25 12.40 -4.94 21.80
N THR A 26 11.78 -4.40 20.75
CA THR A 26 11.16 -3.07 20.86
C THR A 26 9.85 -3.00 20.06
N LYS A 27 8.72 -3.17 20.75
CA LYS A 27 7.40 -2.82 20.21
C LYS A 27 7.28 -1.29 20.12
N LYS A 28 8.02 -0.65 19.21
CA LYS A 28 7.66 0.70 18.79
C LYS A 28 6.45 0.55 17.87
N THR A 29 5.26 0.80 18.42
CA THR A 29 4.04 0.87 17.62
C THR A 29 4.22 1.97 16.58
N LEU A 30 4.38 1.61 15.31
CA LEU A 30 4.39 2.60 14.24
C LEU A 30 3.01 3.25 14.17
N THR A 31 3.00 4.58 14.05
CA THR A 31 1.79 5.30 13.70
C THR A 31 1.45 4.98 12.24
N GLU A 32 0.20 5.16 11.86
CA GLU A 32 -0.25 4.96 10.49
C GLU A 32 0.53 5.84 9.49
N ALA A 33 0.74 7.12 9.82
CA ALA A 33 1.54 8.03 9.00
C ALA A 33 2.99 7.58 8.82
N THR A 34 3.60 7.00 9.86
CA THR A 34 4.95 6.41 9.74
C THR A 34 4.93 5.11 8.93
N THR A 35 3.91 4.26 9.07
CA THR A 35 3.74 3.06 8.25
C THR A 35 3.60 3.42 6.76
N LYS A 36 2.80 4.45 6.45
CA LYS A 36 2.61 5.00 5.10
C LYS A 36 3.95 5.44 4.49
N SER A 37 4.58 6.45 5.08
CA SER A 37 5.79 7.08 4.54
C SER A 37 7.05 6.22 4.58
N ALA A 38 7.22 5.38 5.60
CA ALA A 38 8.47 4.67 5.82
C ALA A 38 8.48 3.23 5.24
N LEU A 39 7.31 2.63 5.03
CA LEU A 39 7.19 1.26 4.54
C LEU A 39 6.41 1.17 3.22
N ILE A 40 5.18 1.68 3.18
CA ILE A 40 4.30 1.52 2.01
C ILE A 40 4.83 2.30 0.81
N GLU A 41 5.10 3.61 0.96
CA GLU A 41 5.56 4.44 -0.15
C GLU A 41 6.87 3.94 -0.79
N PRO A 42 7.90 3.51 -0.03
CA PRO A 42 9.08 2.88 -0.61
C PRO A 42 8.78 1.59 -1.38
N ILE A 43 7.92 0.71 -0.86
CA ILE A 43 7.54 -0.53 -1.57
C ILE A 43 6.83 -0.22 -2.88
N LEU A 44 5.89 0.75 -2.87
CA LEU A 44 5.21 1.19 -4.09
C LEU A 44 6.23 1.69 -5.12
N ALA A 45 7.19 2.51 -4.71
CA ALA A 45 8.24 3.01 -5.60
C ALA A 45 9.10 1.88 -6.21
N ILE A 46 9.49 0.88 -5.40
CA ILE A 46 10.24 -0.31 -5.85
C ILE A 46 9.45 -1.09 -6.92
N LEU A 47 8.13 -1.22 -6.72
CA LEU A 47 7.22 -1.87 -7.67
C LEU A 47 6.93 -1.02 -8.93
N GLY A 48 7.48 0.19 -9.03
CA GLY A 48 7.29 1.10 -10.16
C GLY A 48 6.10 2.06 -10.02
N TRP A 49 5.45 2.10 -8.85
CA TRP A 49 4.36 3.01 -8.51
C TRP A 49 4.91 4.23 -7.78
N ASP A 50 5.34 5.25 -8.54
CA ASP A 50 5.84 6.49 -7.95
C ASP A 50 4.70 7.28 -7.28
N VAL A 51 4.72 7.35 -5.95
CA VAL A 51 3.72 8.06 -5.14
C VAL A 51 3.68 9.58 -5.35
N ARG A 52 4.64 10.12 -6.09
CA ARG A 52 4.70 11.55 -6.48
C ARG A 52 4.01 11.80 -7.81
N ASP A 53 3.73 10.76 -8.59
CA ASP A 53 3.01 10.88 -9.86
C ASP A 53 1.52 10.56 -9.64
N PRO A 54 0.63 11.58 -9.57
CA PRO A 54 -0.79 11.37 -9.33
C PRO A 54 -1.50 10.62 -10.46
N ARG A 55 -0.85 10.41 -11.61
CA ARG A 55 -1.38 9.55 -12.69
C ARG A 55 -1.21 8.07 -12.37
N LEU A 56 -0.19 7.73 -11.60
CA LEU A 56 0.12 6.37 -11.15
C LEU A 56 -0.47 6.09 -9.77
N VAL A 57 -0.33 7.01 -8.82
CA VAL A 57 -0.78 6.81 -7.45
C VAL A 57 -1.54 8.03 -6.96
N GLU A 58 -2.80 7.83 -6.60
CA GLU A 58 -3.60 8.86 -5.94
C GLU A 58 -3.63 8.58 -4.43
N LYS A 59 -3.25 9.57 -3.63
CA LYS A 59 -3.31 9.48 -2.16
C LYS A 59 -4.69 9.93 -1.68
N GLU A 60 -5.18 9.31 -0.61
CA GLU A 60 -6.51 9.61 -0.03
C GLU A 60 -7.62 9.57 -1.10
N TYR A 61 -7.61 8.50 -1.91
CA TYR A 61 -8.55 8.32 -3.00
C TYR A 61 -9.97 8.15 -2.45
N LYS A 62 -10.88 9.04 -2.86
CA LYS A 62 -12.27 9.05 -2.43
C LYS A 62 -13.14 8.33 -3.45
N PHE A 63 -13.81 7.28 -3.01
CA PHE A 63 -14.85 6.62 -3.78
C PHE A 63 -16.15 7.41 -3.70
N ASP A 64 -17.02 7.24 -4.71
CA ASP A 64 -18.35 7.84 -4.73
C ASP A 64 -19.24 7.36 -3.56
N SER A 65 -18.92 6.22 -2.94
CA SER A 65 -19.54 5.76 -1.69
C SER A 65 -19.24 6.63 -0.47
N GLY A 66 -18.29 7.56 -0.57
CA GLY A 66 -17.76 8.31 0.56
C GLY A 66 -16.68 7.58 1.36
N VAL A 67 -16.29 6.37 0.96
CA VAL A 67 -15.13 5.66 1.53
C VAL A 67 -13.85 6.27 0.96
N THR A 68 -12.80 6.38 1.78
CA THR A 68 -11.49 6.87 1.37
C THR A 68 -10.46 5.77 1.59
N ALA A 69 -9.67 5.46 0.56
CA ALA A 69 -8.51 4.58 0.66
C ALA A 69 -7.23 5.41 0.72
N ASP A 70 -6.22 4.91 1.43
CA ASP A 70 -4.95 5.63 1.58
C ASP A 70 -4.20 5.85 0.27
N TYR A 71 -4.16 4.83 -0.59
CA TYR A 71 -3.61 4.93 -1.94
C TYR A 71 -4.46 4.16 -2.94
N ALA A 72 -4.65 4.74 -4.12
CA ALA A 72 -5.16 4.05 -5.31
C ALA A 72 -4.08 4.01 -6.40
N LEU A 73 -3.71 2.83 -6.84
CA LEU A 73 -2.76 2.58 -7.91
C LEU A 73 -3.53 2.48 -9.21
N LYS A 74 -3.16 3.29 -10.21
CA LYS A 74 -3.94 3.54 -11.41
C LYS A 74 -3.23 3.08 -12.68
N ILE A 75 -3.93 2.32 -13.53
CA ILE A 75 -3.49 2.06 -14.91
C ILE A 75 -4.41 2.82 -15.85
N ASN A 76 -3.83 3.61 -16.76
CA ASN A 76 -4.58 4.44 -17.72
C ASN A 76 -5.62 5.36 -17.06
N GLY A 77 -5.31 5.88 -15.87
CA GLY A 77 -6.19 6.76 -15.09
C GLY A 77 -7.25 6.04 -14.26
N ASN A 78 -7.41 4.72 -14.40
CA ASN A 78 -8.38 3.94 -13.63
C ASN A 78 -7.71 3.27 -12.44
N PRO A 79 -8.25 3.38 -11.22
CA PRO A 79 -7.76 2.63 -10.07
C PRO A 79 -7.93 1.13 -10.30
N ILE A 80 -6.86 0.36 -10.08
CA ILE A 80 -6.84 -1.11 -10.22
C ILE A 80 -6.53 -1.82 -8.91
N ILE A 81 -5.81 -1.16 -8.00
CA ILE A 81 -5.42 -1.68 -6.70
C ILE A 81 -5.59 -0.55 -5.70
N VAL A 82 -6.19 -0.88 -4.57
CA VAL A 82 -6.26 0.00 -3.39
C VAL A 82 -5.31 -0.52 -2.32
N VAL A 83 -4.64 0.40 -1.64
CA VAL A 83 -3.77 0.08 -0.51
C VAL A 83 -4.27 0.86 0.69
N GLU A 84 -4.53 0.14 1.78
CA GLU A 84 -4.96 0.69 3.06
C GLU A 84 -3.87 0.41 4.11
N ALA A 85 -3.44 1.45 4.82
CA ALA A 85 -2.47 1.34 5.89
C ALA A 85 -3.19 1.31 7.24
N LYS A 86 -2.76 0.42 8.14
CA LYS A 86 -3.17 0.48 9.55
C LYS A 86 -1.96 0.50 10.47
N ARG A 87 -2.20 0.92 11.70
CA ARG A 87 -1.21 0.79 12.79
C ARG A 87 -0.84 -0.68 12.96
N LEU A 88 0.46 -0.96 13.12
CA LEU A 88 0.93 -2.31 13.40
C LEU A 88 0.28 -2.84 14.68
N GLY A 89 -0.39 -4.00 14.57
CA GLY A 89 -1.09 -4.66 15.69
C GLY A 89 -2.62 -4.45 15.73
N VAL A 90 -3.22 -3.76 14.77
CA VAL A 90 -4.69 -3.75 14.56
C VAL A 90 -5.12 -5.06 13.89
N SER A 91 -6.29 -5.60 14.26
CA SER A 91 -6.78 -6.86 13.69
C SER A 91 -7.13 -6.72 12.19
N PRO A 92 -6.85 -7.75 11.38
CA PRO A 92 -7.19 -7.75 9.94
C PRO A 92 -8.68 -7.64 9.64
N ASP A 93 -9.57 -7.99 10.57
CA ASP A 93 -11.02 -8.03 10.32
C ASP A 93 -11.59 -6.64 9.98
N ARG A 94 -11.10 -5.59 10.65
CA ARG A 94 -11.55 -4.21 10.36
C ARG A 94 -11.07 -3.71 9.00
N LEU A 95 -9.92 -4.22 8.54
CA LEU A 95 -9.41 -3.93 7.19
C LEU A 95 -10.30 -4.56 6.13
N MET A 96 -10.77 -5.79 6.35
CA MET A 96 -11.62 -6.48 5.38
C MET A 96 -12.95 -5.76 5.17
N ASP A 97 -13.56 -5.20 6.22
CA ASP A 97 -14.82 -4.44 6.09
C ASP A 97 -14.67 -3.16 5.26
N GLU A 98 -13.53 -2.47 5.39
CA GLU A 98 -13.23 -1.25 4.63
C GLU A 98 -12.85 -1.58 3.18
N ILE A 99 -12.03 -2.60 2.97
CA ILE A 99 -11.61 -3.08 1.64
C ILE A 99 -12.81 -3.62 0.85
N SER A 100 -13.72 -4.36 1.49
CA SER A 100 -14.93 -4.88 0.83
C SER A 100 -15.80 -3.76 0.23
N LYS A 101 -15.83 -2.59 0.88
CA LYS A 101 -16.54 -1.42 0.36
C LYS A 101 -15.83 -0.80 -0.85
N CYS A 102 -14.51 -0.90 -0.92
CA CYS A 102 -13.72 -0.45 -2.07
C CYS A 102 -13.81 -1.45 -3.25
N GLU A 103 -13.77 -2.76 -2.99
CA GLU A 103 -13.85 -3.81 -4.02
C GLU A 103 -15.15 -3.79 -4.82
N ALA A 104 -16.28 -3.47 -4.17
CA ALA A 104 -17.55 -3.29 -4.87
C ALA A 104 -17.47 -2.25 -6.00
N TYR A 105 -16.57 -1.25 -5.89
CA TYR A 105 -16.40 -0.19 -6.88
C TYR A 105 -15.38 -0.50 -7.97
N LEU A 106 -14.35 -1.31 -7.68
CA LEU A 106 -13.34 -1.69 -8.69
C LEU A 106 -13.89 -2.67 -9.74
N ASN A 107 -15.03 -3.30 -9.46
CA ASN A 107 -15.68 -4.30 -10.32
C ASN A 107 -16.84 -3.76 -11.17
N HIS A 108 -17.03 -2.44 -11.20
CA HIS A 108 -18.01 -1.74 -12.05
C HIS A 108 -17.32 -0.94 -13.15
#